data_AF-C7MCX9-F1
#
_entry.id   AF-C7MCX9-F1
#
_cell.length_a   1.000
_cell.length_b   1.000
_cell.length_c   1.000
_cell.angle_alpha   90.00
_cell.angle_beta   90.00
_cell.angle_gamma   90.00
#
_symmetry.space_group_name_H-M   'P 1'
#
loop_
_entity.id
_entity.type
_entity.pdbx_description
1 polymer ?
#
loop_
_entity_poly.entity_id
_entity_poly.type
_entity_poly.pdbx_seq_one_letter_code
_entity_poly.pdbx_strand_id
1 'polypeptide(L)'
;MLPPSARRSATRPPREGAYPVGVKDFEALFAELTEKARTRPEGSGTVRELDGGVHQIGKKIVEEAAEVWMACEYESKDDAAMEISQLLYHLQVMMIAKDISLEDVYRQL
;
A
#
# COMPACT_ATOMS: atom_id res chain seq x y z
N MET A 1 43.68 0.46 -16.24
CA MET A 1 42.50 0.70 -17.09
C MET A 1 41.32 0.01 -16.41
N LEU A 2 40.49 0.76 -15.67
CA LEU A 2 39.30 0.26 -14.97
C LEU A 2 38.06 0.62 -15.81
N PRO A 3 37.06 -0.26 -15.98
CA PRO A 3 35.82 0.10 -16.66
C PRO A 3 34.94 1.01 -15.78
N PRO A 4 34.07 1.84 -16.41
CA PRO A 4 33.34 2.89 -15.73
C PRO A 4 32.14 2.35 -14.95
N SER A 5 31.95 2.90 -13.75
CA SER A 5 30.76 2.76 -12.92
C SER A 5 29.49 3.08 -13.70
N ALA A 6 28.67 2.05 -13.97
CA ALA A 6 27.36 2.23 -14.56
C ALA A 6 26.41 2.88 -13.56
N ARG A 7 25.94 4.06 -13.95
CA ARG A 7 24.92 4.95 -13.36
C ARG A 7 23.94 4.28 -12.38
N ARG A 8 23.83 4.89 -11.20
CA ARG A 8 22.66 4.81 -10.31
C ARG A 8 21.40 5.14 -11.12
N SER A 9 20.54 4.15 -11.33
CA SER A 9 19.14 4.40 -11.68
C SER A 9 18.39 4.63 -10.38
N ALA A 10 18.43 5.87 -9.88
CA ALA A 10 17.44 6.30 -8.92
C ALA A 10 16.08 6.24 -9.63
N THR A 11 15.19 5.39 -9.14
CA THR A 11 13.78 5.35 -9.53
C THR A 11 13.24 6.78 -9.47
N ARG A 12 12.95 7.34 -10.64
CA ARG A 12 12.39 8.69 -10.74
C ARG A 12 10.96 8.62 -10.23
N PRO A 13 10.51 9.52 -9.33
CA PRO A 13 9.11 9.55 -8.94
C PRO A 13 8.23 9.75 -10.19
N PRO A 14 6.97 9.28 -10.16
CA PRO A 14 6.03 9.50 -11.26
C PRO A 14 5.97 10.99 -11.63
N ARG A 15 5.77 11.28 -12.91
CA ARG A 15 5.54 12.66 -13.35
C ARG A 15 4.21 13.12 -12.76
N GLU A 16 4.22 14.31 -12.16
CA GLU A 16 3.03 15.02 -11.70
C GLU A 16 1.99 15.03 -12.86
N GLY A 17 0.84 14.37 -12.65
CA GLY A 17 -0.22 14.21 -13.66
C GLY A 17 -0.27 12.86 -14.42
N ALA A 18 0.42 11.80 -13.96
CA ALA A 18 0.39 10.49 -14.62
C ALA A 18 -0.94 9.70 -14.47
N TYR A 19 -1.80 10.08 -13.53
CA TYR A 19 -3.06 9.39 -13.26
C TYR A 19 -4.25 10.34 -13.36
N PRO A 20 -5.43 9.86 -13.79
CA PRO A 20 -6.65 10.66 -13.83
C PRO A 20 -7.00 11.17 -12.42
N VAL A 21 -7.61 12.35 -12.36
CA VAL A 21 -8.01 13.02 -11.12
C VAL A 21 -8.84 12.06 -10.27
N GLY A 22 -8.35 11.74 -9.07
CA GLY A 22 -9.00 10.83 -8.10
C GLY A 22 -8.32 9.47 -7.92
N VAL A 23 -7.38 9.08 -8.78
CA VAL A 23 -6.54 7.91 -8.56
C VAL A 23 -5.41 8.27 -7.60
N LYS A 24 -5.26 7.47 -6.54
CA LYS A 24 -4.21 7.64 -5.52
C LYS A 24 -3.03 6.77 -5.92
N ASP A 25 -1.84 7.34 -5.93
CA ASP A 25 -0.61 6.55 -5.92
C ASP A 25 -0.35 5.99 -4.51
N PHE A 26 0.74 5.24 -4.37
CA PHE A 26 1.04 4.53 -3.12
C PHE A 26 1.26 5.51 -1.96
N GLU A 27 1.94 6.62 -2.24
CA GLU A 27 2.24 7.69 -1.31
C GLU A 27 0.99 8.49 -0.91
N ALA A 28 0.13 8.84 -1.87
CA ALA A 28 -1.13 9.54 -1.61
C ALA A 28 -2.09 8.70 -0.78
N LEU A 29 -2.15 7.38 -1.03
CA LEU A 29 -2.92 6.46 -0.18
C LEU A 29 -2.38 6.48 1.25
N PHE A 30 -1.07 6.33 1.44
CA PHE A 30 -0.48 6.28 2.78
C PHE A 30 -0.70 7.58 3.56
N ALA A 31 -0.56 8.72 2.88
CA ALA A 31 -0.83 10.04 3.46
C ALA A 31 -2.29 10.17 3.91
N GLU A 32 -3.25 9.71 3.10
CA GLU A 32 -4.66 9.72 3.47
C GLU A 32 -4.96 8.81 4.66
N LEU A 33 -4.42 7.58 4.68
CA LEU A 33 -4.64 6.64 5.77
C LEU A 33 -4.04 7.18 7.08
N THR A 34 -2.87 7.81 7.00
CA THR A 34 -2.23 8.49 8.13
C THR A 34 -3.10 9.63 8.64
N GLU A 35 -3.68 10.44 7.74
CA GLU A 35 -4.59 11.52 8.11
C GLU A 35 -5.88 10.99 8.75
N LYS A 36 -6.45 9.90 8.23
CA LYS A 36 -7.60 9.20 8.84
C LYS A 36 -7.27 8.65 10.22
N ALA A 37 -6.08 8.10 10.42
CA ALA A 37 -5.62 7.63 11.72
C ALA A 37 -5.52 8.78 12.73
N ARG A 38 -5.08 9.97 12.28
CA ARG A 38 -4.95 11.18 13.10
C ARG A 38 -6.29 11.84 13.41
N THR A 39 -7.13 12.05 12.40
CA THR A 39 -8.40 12.81 12.52
C THR A 39 -9.56 11.95 12.97
N ARG A 40 -9.43 10.63 12.84
CA ARG A 40 -10.42 9.62 13.25
C ARG A 40 -11.86 9.95 12.81
N PRO A 41 -12.11 10.16 11.50
CA PRO A 41 -13.44 10.53 11.03
C PRO A 41 -14.45 9.42 11.31
N GLU A 42 -15.67 9.81 11.71
CA GLU A 42 -16.76 8.89 12.02
C GLU A 42 -17.07 7.96 10.83
N GLY A 43 -17.33 6.68 11.11
CA GLY A 43 -17.62 5.68 10.08
C GLY A 43 -16.43 5.22 9.24
N SER A 44 -15.21 5.71 9.51
CA SER A 44 -14.03 5.29 8.76
C SER A 44 -13.68 3.82 8.96
N GLY A 45 -13.66 3.06 7.87
CA GLY A 45 -13.20 1.66 7.86
C GLY A 45 -11.76 1.52 8.37
N THR A 46 -10.88 2.45 7.98
CA THR A 46 -9.48 2.50 8.44
C THR A 46 -9.39 2.66 9.96
N VAL A 47 -10.20 3.54 10.54
CA VAL A 47 -10.21 3.76 12.00
C VAL A 47 -10.69 2.51 12.72
N ARG A 48 -11.78 1.90 12.25
CA ARG A 48 -12.30 0.64 12.81
C ARG A 48 -11.27 -0.48 12.76
N GLU A 49 -10.51 -0.56 11.67
CA GLU A 49 -9.48 -1.58 11.50
C GLU A 49 -8.27 -1.34 12.42
N LEU A 50 -7.81 -0.09 12.54
CA LEU A 50 -6.78 0.31 13.51
C LEU A 50 -7.20 -0.01 14.95
N ASP A 51 -8.46 0.28 15.30
CA ASP A 51 -9.02 -0.01 16.62
C ASP A 51 -9.13 -1.52 16.89
N GLY A 52 -9.27 -2.34 15.84
CA GLY A 52 -9.21 -3.81 15.91
C GLY A 52 -7.80 -4.35 16.21
N GLY A 53 -6.77 -3.52 16.01
CA GLY A 53 -5.38 -3.83 16.34
C GLY A 53 -4.71 -4.83 15.39
N VAL A 54 -3.41 -5.03 15.63
CA VAL A 54 -2.50 -5.80 14.77
C VAL A 54 -3.02 -7.18 14.40
N HIS A 55 -3.67 -7.90 15.31
CA HIS A 55 -4.17 -9.24 15.02
C HIS A 55 -5.30 -9.24 13.98
N GLN A 56 -6.22 -8.27 14.03
CA GLN A 56 -7.32 -8.18 13.06
C GLN A 56 -6.81 -7.72 11.69
N ILE A 57 -5.92 -6.73 11.67
CA ILE A 57 -5.26 -6.27 10.43
C ILE A 57 -4.48 -7.42 9.78
N GLY A 58 -3.75 -8.20 10.59
CA GLY A 58 -2.98 -9.34 10.11
C GLY A 58 -3.85 -10.44 9.47
N LYS A 59 -5.06 -10.68 9.99
CA LYS A 59 -6.02 -11.60 9.37
C LYS A 59 -6.43 -11.11 7.98
N LYS A 60 -6.72 -9.82 7.84
CA LYS A 60 -7.05 -9.22 6.55
C LYS A 60 -5.91 -9.32 5.55
N ILE A 61 -4.68 -9.05 5.95
CA ILE A 61 -3.52 -9.24 5.07
C ILE A 61 -3.42 -10.67 4.54
N VAL A 62 -3.66 -11.68 5.39
CA VAL A 62 -3.60 -13.10 4.97
C VAL A 62 -4.77 -13.47 4.06
N GLU A 63 -5.98 -12.98 4.35
CA GLU A 63 -7.18 -13.15 3.52
C GLU A 63 -6.94 -12.61 2.10
N GLU A 64 -6.56 -11.35 1.99
CA GLU A 64 -6.32 -10.70 0.70
C GLU A 64 -5.12 -11.30 -0.05
N ALA A 65 -4.09 -11.75 0.66
CA ALA A 65 -2.96 -12.43 0.01
C ALA A 65 -3.39 -13.76 -0.66
N ALA A 66 -4.32 -14.48 -0.05
CA ALA A 66 -4.91 -15.67 -0.65
C ALA A 66 -5.80 -15.30 -1.85
N GLU A 67 -6.61 -14.24 -1.72
CA GLU A 67 -7.47 -13.75 -2.80
C GLU A 67 -6.67 -13.22 -3.99
N VAL A 68 -5.58 -12.48 -3.76
CA VAL A 68 -4.63 -12.07 -4.80
C VAL A 68 -4.10 -13.26 -5.57
N TRP A 69 -3.67 -14.32 -4.88
CA TRP A 69 -3.16 -15.52 -5.56
C TRP A 69 -4.26 -16.16 -6.41
N MET A 70 -5.44 -16.36 -5.85
CA MET A 70 -6.57 -16.98 -6.56
C MET A 70 -7.01 -16.14 -7.76
N ALA A 71 -7.13 -14.82 -7.61
CA ALA A 71 -7.53 -13.91 -8.67
C ALA A 71 -6.51 -13.86 -9.80
N CYS A 72 -5.21 -13.89 -9.48
CA CYS A 72 -4.15 -13.94 -10.49
C CYS A 72 -4.17 -15.24 -11.32
N GLU A 73 -4.58 -16.36 -10.72
CA GLU A 73 -4.63 -17.67 -11.39
C GLU A 73 -5.91 -17.88 -12.20
N TYR A 74 -7.05 -17.39 -11.70
CA TYR A 74 -8.36 -17.84 -12.16
C TYR A 74 -9.32 -16.74 -12.60
N GLU A 75 -9.06 -15.47 -12.26
CA GLU A 75 -10.01 -14.39 -12.49
C GLU A 75 -9.52 -13.39 -13.54
N SER A 76 -10.30 -12.33 -13.76
CA SER A 76 -9.94 -11.30 -14.72
C SER A 76 -8.78 -10.43 -14.22
N LYS A 77 -8.14 -9.73 -15.14
CA LYS A 77 -7.10 -8.74 -14.79
C LYS A 77 -7.62 -7.65 -13.86
N ASP A 78 -8.88 -7.25 -14.03
CA ASP A 78 -9.48 -6.18 -13.22
C ASP A 78 -9.78 -6.68 -11.81
N ASP A 79 -10.22 -7.94 -11.66
CA ASP A 79 -10.43 -8.57 -10.35
C ASP A 79 -9.09 -8.77 -9.62
N ALA A 80 -8.06 -9.27 -10.31
CA ALA A 80 -6.73 -9.39 -9.72
C ALA A 80 -6.15 -8.03 -9.29
N ALA A 81 -6.38 -6.97 -10.08
CA ALA A 81 -5.97 -5.62 -9.70
C ALA A 81 -6.74 -5.10 -8.48
N MET A 82 -8.02 -5.46 -8.34
CA MET A 82 -8.82 -5.14 -7.16
C MET A 82 -8.20 -5.76 -5.91
N GLU A 83 -7.94 -7.08 -5.89
CA GLU A 83 -7.39 -7.75 -4.70
C GLU A 83 -5.99 -7.24 -4.36
N ILE A 84 -5.16 -6.96 -5.37
CA ILE A 84 -3.85 -6.35 -5.12
C ILE A 84 -4.03 -4.98 -4.43
N SER A 85 -5.01 -4.18 -4.86
CA SER A 85 -5.28 -2.88 -4.24
C SER A 85 -5.74 -3.00 -2.78
N GLN A 86 -6.56 -4.01 -2.46
CA GLN A 86 -7.03 -4.29 -1.11
C GLN A 86 -5.86 -4.74 -0.22
N LEU A 87 -5.01 -5.65 -0.70
CA LEU A 87 -3.81 -6.08 0.01
C LEU A 87 -2.87 -4.89 0.31
N LEU A 88 -2.61 -4.02 -0.66
CA LEU A 88 -1.78 -2.83 -0.46
C LEU A 88 -2.39 -1.87 0.58
N TYR A 89 -3.71 -1.70 0.57
CA TYR A 89 -4.41 -0.93 1.60
C TYR A 89 -4.16 -1.52 3.00
N HIS A 90 -4.40 -2.82 3.20
CA HIS A 90 -4.25 -3.46 4.52
C HIS A 90 -2.79 -3.47 5.01
N LEU A 91 -1.82 -3.61 4.09
CA LEU A 91 -0.40 -3.46 4.42
C LEU A 91 -0.09 -2.05 4.93
N GLN A 92 -0.58 -1.00 4.28
CA GLN A 92 -0.38 0.37 4.74
C GLN A 92 -1.09 0.67 6.07
N VAL A 93 -2.26 0.07 6.33
CA VAL A 93 -2.91 0.16 7.65
C VAL A 93 -2.07 -0.51 8.74
N MET A 94 -1.48 -1.68 8.46
CA MET A 94 -0.55 -2.36 9.38
C MET A 94 0.69 -1.51 9.65
N MET A 95 1.23 -0.86 8.62
CA MET A 95 2.37 0.06 8.76
C MET A 95 2.04 1.16 9.78
N ILE A 96 0.88 1.81 9.66
CA ILE A 96 0.42 2.84 10.60
C ILE A 96 0.23 2.27 12.01
N ALA A 97 -0.41 1.10 12.14
CA ALA A 97 -0.61 0.43 13.44
C ALA A 97 0.71 0.05 14.14
N LYS A 98 1.80 -0.08 13.38
CA LYS A 98 3.13 -0.48 13.86
C LYS A 98 4.15 0.65 13.87
N ASP A 99 3.73 1.88 13.53
CA ASP A 99 4.61 3.05 13.41
C ASP A 99 5.78 2.81 12.43
N ILE A 100 5.48 2.19 11.28
CA ILE A 100 6.42 1.94 10.19
C ILE A 100 6.16 2.96 9.08
N SER A 101 7.18 3.75 8.72
CA SER A 101 7.07 4.72 7.64
C SER A 101 7.25 4.09 6.26
N LEU A 102 6.79 4.77 5.20
CA LEU A 102 7.14 4.40 3.83
C LEU A 102 8.66 4.35 3.61
N GLU A 103 9.40 5.27 4.24
CA GLU A 103 10.86 5.31 4.12
C GLU A 103 11.50 4.05 4.71
N ASP A 104 10.99 3.53 5.83
CA ASP A 104 11.45 2.28 6.43
C ASP A 104 11.32 1.10 5.46
N VAL A 105 10.20 1.03 4.74
CA VAL A 105 9.95 -0.03 3.74
C VAL A 105 10.80 0.19 2.49
N TYR A 106 10.86 1.41 1.96
CA TYR A 106 11.62 1.72 0.75
C TYR A 106 13.12 1.50 0.92
N ARG A 107 13.67 1.64 2.13
CA ARG A 107 15.06 1.28 2.42
C ARG A 107 15.38 -0.22 2.25
N GLN A 108 14.36 -1.07 2.18
CA GLN A 108 14.50 -2.53 2.03
C GLN A 108 14.27 -3.03 0.59
N LEU A 109 13.90 -2.14 -0.34
CA LEU A 109 13.64 -2.46 -1.75
C LEU A 109 14.89 -2.17 -2.62
#